data_AF-A0A7V7E567-F1
#
_entry.id   AF-A0A7V7E567-F1
#
_cell.length_a   1.000
_cell.length_b   1.000
_cell.length_c   1.000
_cell.angle_alpha   90.00
_cell.angle_beta   90.00
_cell.angle_gamma   90.00
#
_symmetry.space_group_name_H-M   'P 1'
#
loop_
_entity.id
_entity.type
_entity.pdbx_description
1 polymer ?
#
loop_
_entity_poly.entity_id
_entity_poly.type
_entity_poly.pdbx_seq_one_letter_code
_entity_poly.pdbx_strand_id
1 'polypeptide(L)'
;MRSSTDKFLVPTPHRSTILISMRLAPILHLTEHDVRGDRRWTGRAVLAGVICRDVLVVTVEEKLVAVRNRCPHRDVEILSGRLDTAEGIIECPSHGARLPLKGVDLCGRPAIWQDGALYLVLDDEPASPATNTESLCQTGQREV
;
A
#
# COMPACT_ATOMS: atom_id res chain seq x y z
N MET A 1 -33.14 -36.05 -52.58
CA MET A 1 -33.36 -34.59 -52.58
C MET A 1 -32.71 -34.01 -51.33
N ARG A 2 -31.84 -33.00 -51.50
CA ARG A 2 -30.95 -32.40 -50.50
C ARG A 2 -31.78 -31.67 -49.43
N SER A 3 -31.64 -32.00 -48.14
CA SER A 3 -30.71 -31.41 -47.14
C SER A 3 -30.77 -29.88 -47.07
N SER A 4 -31.35 -29.36 -45.98
CA SER A 4 -31.11 -28.00 -45.49
C SER A 4 -31.37 -27.99 -43.98
N THR A 5 -30.33 -28.27 -43.20
CA THR A 5 -30.33 -28.07 -41.75
C THR A 5 -29.72 -26.69 -41.48
N ASP A 6 -30.53 -25.85 -40.87
CA ASP A 6 -30.23 -24.48 -40.47
C ASP A 6 -29.09 -24.45 -39.45
N LYS A 7 -28.04 -23.67 -39.74
CA LYS A 7 -26.88 -23.52 -38.86
C LYS A 7 -27.18 -22.42 -37.85
N PHE A 8 -27.51 -22.82 -36.62
CA PHE A 8 -27.50 -21.92 -35.47
C PHE A 8 -26.08 -21.39 -35.23
N LEU A 9 -25.86 -20.11 -35.55
CA LEU A 9 -24.70 -19.37 -35.08
C LEU A 9 -24.84 -19.15 -33.57
N VAL A 10 -23.95 -19.76 -32.80
CA VAL A 10 -23.78 -19.47 -31.38
C VAL A 10 -22.98 -18.17 -31.27
N PRO A 11 -23.48 -17.11 -30.59
CA PRO A 11 -22.67 -15.93 -30.35
C PRO A 11 -21.55 -16.25 -29.36
N THR A 12 -20.31 -15.91 -29.74
CA THR A 12 -19.12 -16.01 -28.89
C THR A 12 -19.24 -14.99 -27.75
N PRO A 13 -18.97 -15.34 -26.49
CA PRO A 13 -18.97 -14.35 -25.42
C PRO A 13 -17.79 -13.39 -25.62
N HIS A 14 -18.10 -12.10 -25.80
CA HIS A 14 -17.13 -11.03 -25.75
C HIS A 14 -16.39 -11.08 -24.41
N ARG A 15 -15.06 -11.17 -24.45
CA ARG A 15 -14.19 -10.92 -23.29
C ARG A 15 -14.48 -9.50 -22.79
N SER A 16 -15.22 -9.39 -21.69
CA SER A 16 -15.31 -8.15 -20.92
C SER A 16 -13.91 -7.82 -20.39
N THR A 17 -13.26 -6.83 -20.99
CA THR A 17 -12.08 -6.21 -20.42
C THR A 17 -12.51 -5.53 -19.12
N ILE A 18 -12.29 -6.19 -17.99
CA ILE A 18 -12.48 -5.58 -16.67
C ILE A 18 -11.44 -4.46 -16.56
N LEU A 19 -11.89 -3.22 -16.70
CA LEU A 19 -11.08 -2.05 -16.38
C LEU A 19 -10.94 -2.02 -14.85
N ILE A 20 -9.82 -2.51 -14.35
CA ILE A 20 -9.44 -2.35 -12.94
C ILE A 20 -9.18 -0.86 -12.73
N SER A 21 -10.12 -0.18 -12.08
CA SER A 21 -9.98 1.23 -11.74
C SER A 21 -9.01 1.34 -10.57
N MET A 22 -7.71 1.50 -10.84
CA MET A 22 -6.72 1.73 -9.79
C MET A 22 -7.15 2.94 -8.94
N ARG A 23 -7.36 2.72 -7.64
CA ARG A 23 -7.66 3.78 -6.68
C ARG A 23 -6.35 4.22 -6.03
N LEU A 24 -6.21 5.53 -5.81
CA LEU A 24 -5.03 6.11 -5.19
C LEU A 24 -5.42 6.77 -3.87
N ALA A 25 -4.66 6.49 -2.81
CA ALA A 25 -4.76 7.20 -1.54
C ALA A 25 -3.55 8.12 -1.38
N PRO A 26 -3.74 9.43 -1.13
CA PRO A 26 -2.60 10.33 -0.96
C PRO A 26 -1.83 10.01 0.33
N ILE A 27 -0.52 10.12 0.27
CA ILE A 27 0.36 10.10 1.44
C ILE A 27 0.74 11.55 1.75
N LEU A 28 0.22 12.06 2.86
CA LEU A 28 0.40 13.43 3.30
C LEU A 28 1.55 13.56 4.30
N HIS A 29 2.01 14.80 4.54
CA HIS A 29 3.08 15.12 5.49
C HIS A 29 4.37 14.33 5.25
N LEU A 30 4.73 14.18 3.97
CA LEU A 30 5.92 13.46 3.57
C LEU A 30 7.17 14.11 4.18
N THR A 31 7.98 13.29 4.83
CA THR A 31 9.32 13.64 5.29
C THR A 31 10.28 12.65 4.68
N GLU A 32 11.30 13.15 4.00
CA GLU A 32 12.38 12.33 3.44
C GLU A 32 13.48 12.11 4.48
N HIS A 33 14.04 10.91 4.48
CA HIS A 33 15.11 10.48 5.38
C HIS A 33 16.20 9.78 4.56
N ASP A 34 17.46 10.09 4.85
CA ASP A 34 18.58 9.24 4.46
C ASP A 34 18.88 8.29 5.63
N VAL A 35 18.70 6.99 5.41
CA VAL A 35 18.96 5.97 6.42
C VAL A 35 19.93 4.97 5.82
N ARG A 36 21.20 5.06 6.25
CA ARG A 36 22.27 4.16 5.80
C ARG A 36 22.50 4.21 4.28
N GLY A 37 22.28 5.38 3.67
CA GLY A 37 22.37 5.55 2.21
C GLY A 37 21.09 5.18 1.45
N ASP A 38 20.06 4.69 2.12
CA ASP A 38 18.74 4.50 1.53
C ASP A 38 17.88 5.75 1.70
N ARG A 39 17.34 6.27 0.60
CA ARG A 39 16.27 7.28 0.66
C ARG A 39 14.96 6.62 1.05
N ARG A 40 14.33 7.11 2.11
CA ARG A 40 13.06 6.62 2.67
C ARG A 40 12.14 7.79 2.94
N TRP A 41 10.83 7.54 2.97
CA TRP A 41 9.84 8.57 3.28
C TRP A 41 8.91 8.11 4.37
N THR A 42 8.60 8.98 5.33
CA THR A 42 7.49 8.77 6.26
C THR A 42 6.35 9.70 5.91
N GLY A 43 5.12 9.28 6.16
CA GLY A 43 3.95 10.13 5.97
C GLY A 43 2.69 9.50 6.51
N ARG A 44 1.53 10.08 6.18
CA ARG A 44 0.20 9.60 6.57
C ARG A 44 -0.62 9.27 5.34
N ALA A 45 -0.91 7.99 5.12
CA ALA A 45 -1.78 7.56 4.03
C ALA A 45 -3.25 7.79 4.40
N VAL A 46 -4.00 8.51 3.56
CA VAL A 46 -5.43 8.78 3.75
C VAL A 46 -6.26 7.72 3.03
N LEU A 47 -6.83 6.79 3.79
CA LEU A 47 -7.64 5.67 3.33
C LEU A 47 -9.13 5.99 3.48
N ALA A 48 -9.93 5.67 2.46
CA ALA A 48 -11.37 5.93 2.44
C ALA A 48 -11.76 7.38 2.81
N GLY A 49 -10.87 8.34 2.53
CA GLY A 49 -11.07 9.77 2.79
C GLY A 49 -10.94 10.23 4.24
N VAL A 50 -10.82 9.33 5.23
CA VAL A 50 -10.84 9.69 6.66
C VAL A 50 -9.83 8.95 7.54
N ILE A 51 -9.46 7.71 7.21
CA ILE A 51 -8.56 6.92 8.04
C ILE A 51 -7.11 7.26 7.65
N CYS A 52 -6.33 7.80 8.59
CA CYS A 52 -4.90 7.99 8.37
C CYS A 52 -4.08 6.86 8.99
N ARG A 53 -3.07 6.37 8.27
CA ARG A 53 -2.08 5.43 8.81
C ARG A 53 -0.68 5.97 8.62
N ASP A 54 0.14 5.88 9.67
CA ASP A 54 1.57 6.19 9.56
C ASP A 54 2.26 5.15 8.70
N VAL A 55 2.83 5.62 7.60
CA VAL A 55 3.50 4.79 6.61
C VAL A 55 4.98 5.12 6.53
N LEU A 56 5.76 4.09 6.24
CA LEU A 56 7.13 4.16 5.77
C LEU A 56 7.13 3.70 4.31
N VAL A 57 7.70 4.51 3.44
CA VAL A 57 7.89 4.19 2.03
C VAL A 57 9.37 3.95 1.77
N VAL A 58 9.66 2.81 1.17
CA VAL A 58 11.01 2.36 0.81
C VAL A 58 11.07 1.99 -0.66
N THR A 59 12.27 2.00 -1.23
CA THR A 59 12.52 1.52 -2.59
C THR A 59 12.98 0.06 -2.54
N VAL A 60 12.32 -0.82 -3.28
CA VAL A 60 12.62 -2.25 -3.40
C VAL A 60 12.56 -2.60 -4.88
N GLU A 61 13.66 -3.11 -5.45
CA GLU A 61 13.74 -3.41 -6.89
C GLU A 61 13.23 -2.24 -7.77
N GLU A 62 13.70 -1.02 -7.47
CA GLU A 62 13.33 0.23 -8.15
C GLU A 62 11.84 0.64 -8.04
N LYS A 63 11.05 -0.08 -7.23
CA LYS A 63 9.64 0.21 -6.97
C LYS A 63 9.46 0.75 -5.56
N LEU A 64 8.52 1.69 -5.40
CA LEU A 64 8.17 2.18 -4.07
C LEU A 64 7.16 1.24 -3.41
N VAL A 65 7.42 0.91 -2.16
CA VAL A 65 6.54 0.09 -1.32
C VAL A 65 6.28 0.87 -0.04
N ALA A 66 5.01 1.10 0.25
CA ALA A 66 4.56 1.71 1.49
C ALA A 66 4.10 0.63 2.46
N VAL A 67 4.63 0.66 3.68
CA VAL A 67 4.32 -0.24 4.80
C VAL A 67 3.90 0.56 6.03
N ARG A 68 3.30 -0.07 7.03
CA ARG A 68 3.13 0.53 8.37
C ARG A 68 4.49 0.92 8.95
N ASN A 69 4.66 2.14 9.46
CA ASN A 69 5.92 2.56 10.11
C ASN A 69 6.03 2.12 11.58
N ARG A 70 5.52 0.94 11.94
CA ARG A 70 5.55 0.43 13.31
C ARG A 70 5.70 -1.08 13.31
N CYS A 71 6.60 -1.58 14.14
CA CYS A 71 6.81 -3.00 14.33
C CYS A 71 5.58 -3.62 15.02
N PRO A 72 5.02 -4.74 14.51
CA PRO A 72 3.85 -5.37 15.12
C PRO A 72 4.12 -5.93 16.53
N HIS A 73 5.38 -6.18 16.90
CA HIS A 73 5.72 -6.77 18.21
C HIS A 73 5.80 -5.76 19.35
N ARG A 74 6.30 -4.54 19.10
CA ARG A 74 6.59 -3.54 20.17
C ARG A 74 6.16 -2.11 19.84
N ASP A 75 5.49 -1.91 18.70
CA ASP A 75 5.03 -0.60 18.22
C ASP A 75 6.14 0.47 18.12
N VAL A 76 7.38 0.02 17.98
CA VAL A 76 8.54 0.88 17.70
C VAL A 76 8.59 1.21 16.21
N GLU A 77 9.06 2.41 15.89
CA GLU A 77 9.25 2.82 14.49
C GLU A 77 10.27 1.93 13.80
N ILE A 78 9.97 1.54 12.57
CA ILE A 78 10.85 0.68 11.77
C ILE A 78 11.68 1.48 10.76
N LEU A 79 11.49 2.81 10.69
CA LEU A 79 12.24 3.73 9.83
C LEU A 79 13.76 3.50 9.86
N SER A 80 14.35 3.31 11.04
CA SER A 80 15.81 3.12 11.20
C SER A 80 16.28 1.67 11.02
N GLY A 81 15.36 0.74 10.72
CA GLY A 81 15.61 -0.67 10.48
C GLY A 81 16.52 -0.95 9.30
N ARG A 82 17.24 -2.08 9.31
CA ARG A 82 18.04 -2.52 8.16
C ARG A 82 17.09 -3.03 7.07
N LEU A 83 17.21 -2.48 5.86
CA LEU A 83 16.43 -2.91 4.71
C LEU A 83 17.27 -3.88 3.88
N ASP A 84 16.70 -5.03 3.56
CA ASP A 84 17.19 -5.97 2.55
C ASP A 84 16.26 -5.88 1.35
N THR A 85 16.69 -5.14 0.33
CA THR A 85 15.88 -4.91 -0.88
C THR A 85 15.79 -6.14 -1.78
N ALA A 86 16.73 -7.08 -1.68
CA ALA A 86 16.70 -8.31 -2.47
C ALA A 86 15.64 -9.28 -1.93
N GLU A 87 15.55 -9.39 -0.60
CA GLU A 87 14.57 -10.24 0.07
C GLU A 87 13.23 -9.54 0.34
N GLY A 88 13.18 -8.22 0.17
CA GLY A 88 11.99 -7.42 0.51
C GLY A 88 11.65 -7.49 2.00
N ILE A 89 12.68 -7.41 2.86
CA ILE A 89 12.58 -7.52 4.32
C ILE A 89 13.14 -6.27 4.96
N ILE A 90 12.50 -5.80 6.04
CA ILE A 90 13.07 -4.80 6.94
C ILE A 90 13.21 -5.38 8.35
N GLU A 91 14.37 -5.16 8.98
CA GLU A 91 14.62 -5.59 10.34
C GLU A 91 14.11 -4.54 11.34
N CYS A 92 13.39 -4.99 12.37
CA CYS A 92 13.02 -4.14 13.49
C CYS A 92 14.28 -3.64 14.21
N PRO A 93 14.49 -2.32 14.35
CA PRO A 93 15.71 -1.78 14.97
C PRO A 93 15.82 -2.10 16.46
N SER A 94 14.71 -2.42 17.14
CA SER A 94 14.72 -2.70 18.58
C SER A 94 15.20 -4.10 18.94
N HIS A 95 14.94 -5.11 18.11
CA HIS A 95 15.18 -6.52 18.47
C HIS A 95 15.45 -7.43 17.26
N GLY A 96 15.75 -6.87 16.10
CA GLY A 96 16.24 -7.61 14.92
C GLY A 96 15.24 -8.54 14.24
N ALA A 97 13.95 -8.47 14.57
CA ALA A 97 12.96 -9.29 13.87
C ALA A 97 12.90 -8.90 12.39
N ARG A 98 12.93 -9.90 11.51
CA ARG A 98 12.83 -9.75 10.06
C ARG A 98 11.36 -9.65 9.67
N LEU A 99 10.95 -8.49 9.16
CA LEU A 99 9.58 -8.19 8.80
C LEU A 99 9.47 -8.14 7.27
N PRO A 100 8.77 -9.10 6.63
CA PRO A 100 8.49 -9.03 5.21
C PRO A 100 7.71 -7.76 4.88
N LEU A 101 8.18 -7.01 3.87
CA LEU A 101 7.48 -5.83 3.40
C LEU A 101 6.15 -6.22 2.73
N LYS A 102 6.16 -7.31 1.97
CA LYS A 102 4.94 -7.92 1.42
C LYS A 102 4.40 -8.91 2.45
N GLY A 103 3.21 -8.64 2.98
CA GLY A 103 2.58 -9.52 3.97
C GLY A 103 1.64 -8.79 4.92
N VAL A 104 0.95 -9.56 5.77
CA VAL A 104 -0.07 -9.04 6.69
C VAL A 104 0.51 -8.18 7.81
N ASP A 105 1.74 -8.47 8.24
CA ASP A 105 2.37 -7.81 9.39
C ASP A 105 2.62 -6.32 9.15
N LEU A 106 3.15 -5.99 7.98
CA LEU A 106 3.47 -4.63 7.58
C LEU A 106 2.45 -4.03 6.60
N CYS A 107 1.52 -4.84 6.09
CA CYS A 107 0.50 -4.43 5.13
C CYS A 107 1.09 -3.71 3.91
N GLY A 108 2.22 -4.19 3.39
CA GLY A 108 2.92 -3.48 2.33
C GLY A 108 2.15 -3.45 1.02
N ARG A 109 2.06 -2.26 0.44
CA ARG A 109 1.42 -2.02 -0.85
C ARG A 109 2.31 -1.18 -1.77
N PRO A 110 2.12 -1.26 -3.09
CA PRO A 110 2.81 -0.38 -4.00
C PRO A 110 2.51 1.10 -3.70
N ALA A 111 3.50 1.94 -3.91
CA ALA A 111 3.35 3.38 -3.91
C ALA A 111 3.89 3.96 -5.23
N ILE A 112 3.39 5.12 -5.62
CA ILE A 112 3.81 5.79 -6.86
C ILE A 112 3.95 7.29 -6.62
N TRP A 113 4.92 7.90 -7.31
CA TRP A 113 4.96 9.35 -7.50
C TRP A 113 4.04 9.70 -8.65
N GLN A 114 3.15 10.67 -8.43
CA GLN A 114 2.29 11.23 -9.47
C GLN A 114 2.11 12.73 -9.18
N ASP A 115 2.34 13.57 -10.20
CA ASP A 115 2.16 15.04 -10.12
C ASP A 115 2.86 15.69 -8.91
N GLY A 116 4.04 15.19 -8.53
CA GLY A 116 4.84 15.70 -7.41
C GLY A 116 4.36 15.24 -6.01
N ALA A 117 3.35 14.39 -5.95
CA ALA A 117 2.85 13.81 -4.70
C ALA A 117 3.01 12.27 -4.69
N LEU A 118 3.07 11.70 -3.49
CA LEU A 118 3.21 10.27 -3.30
C LEU A 118 1.84 9.65 -2.96
N TYR A 119 1.51 8.56 -3.64
CA TYR A 119 0.25 7.86 -3.48
C TYR A 119 0.47 6.40 -3.12
N LEU A 120 -0.37 5.88 -2.23
CA LEU A 120 -0.56 4.46 -2.00
C LEU A 120 -1.49 3.90 -3.07
N VAL A 121 -1.07 2.85 -3.76
CA VAL A 121 -1.91 2.15 -4.73
C VAL A 121 -2.89 1.25 -3.98
N LEU A 122 -4.18 1.48 -4.22
CA LEU A 122 -5.26 0.67 -3.70
C LEU A 122 -5.82 -0.23 -4.81
N ASP A 123 -5.58 -1.52 -4.70
CA ASP A 123 -6.35 -2.56 -5.37
C ASP A 123 -7.80 -2.53 -4.86
N ASP A 124 -8.76 -2.83 -5.74
CA ASP A 124 -10.15 -3.12 -5.41
C ASP A 124 -10.24 -4.51 -4.71
N GLU A 125 -9.59 -4.66 -3.56
CA GLU A 125 -9.90 -5.77 -2.64
C GLU A 125 -11.24 -5.45 -1.96
N PRO A 126 -12.24 -6.35 -1.99
CA PRO A 126 -13.51 -6.11 -1.31
C PRO A 126 -13.20 -5.89 0.16
N ALA A 127 -13.64 -4.74 0.69
CA ALA A 127 -13.41 -4.35 2.06
C ALA A 127 -13.67 -5.53 3.01
N SER A 128 -12.60 -6.16 3.49
CA SER A 128 -12.70 -7.14 4.56
C SER A 128 -13.45 -6.47 5.72
N PRO A 129 -14.48 -7.09 6.32
CA PRO A 129 -15.29 -6.45 7.34
C PRO A 129 -14.37 -6.00 8.47
N ALA A 130 -14.33 -4.69 8.69
CA ALA A 130 -13.48 -4.04 9.65
C ALA A 130 -13.80 -4.55 11.06
N THR A 131 -12.80 -5.11 11.75
CA THR A 131 -12.82 -5.17 13.20
C THR A 131 -12.47 -3.78 13.73
N ASN A 132 -13.46 -3.19 14.39
CA ASN A 132 -13.45 -1.84 14.93
C ASN A 132 -12.20 -1.55 15.80
N THR A 133 -11.48 -0.47 15.51
CA THR A 133 -10.83 0.35 16.54
C THR A 133 -10.70 1.76 15.99
N GLU A 134 -11.62 2.63 16.42
CA GLU A 134 -11.60 4.06 16.15
C GLU A 134 -10.41 4.69 16.88
N SER A 135 -9.55 5.38 16.15
CA SER A 135 -8.74 6.46 16.70
C SER A 135 -8.78 7.59 15.68
N LEU A 136 -9.76 8.47 15.90
CA LEU A 136 -9.95 9.69 15.14
C LEU A 136 -8.67 10.53 15.22
N CYS A 137 -8.11 10.86 14.06
CA CYS A 137 -7.05 11.85 13.94
C CYS A 137 -7.62 13.21 14.38
N GLN A 138 -7.48 13.54 15.66
CA GLN A 138 -7.75 14.88 16.16
C GLN A 138 -6.63 15.80 15.68
N THR A 139 -6.99 16.69 14.76
CA THR A 139 -6.22 17.88 14.40
C THR A 139 -6.13 18.79 15.61
N GLY A 140 -4.95 18.88 16.22
CA GLY A 140 -4.66 19.84 17.26
C GLY A 140 -4.69 21.27 16.70
N GLN A 141 -5.77 22.00 16.97
CA GLN A 141 -5.74 23.47 16.96
C GLN A 141 -5.19 23.92 18.32
N ARG A 142 -3.98 24.49 18.29
CA ARG A 142 -3.48 25.39 19.33
C ARG A 142 -4.17 26.74 19.10
N GLU A 143 -5.03 27.13 20.03
CA GLU A 143 -5.29 28.56 20.28
C GLU A 143 -4.54 28.99 21.53
N VAL A 144 -4.08 30.24 21.47
CA VAL A 144 -3.10 30.90 22.33
C VAL A 144 -3.74 31.37 23.63
#